data_AF-F6D365-F1
#
_entry.id   AF-F6D365-F1
#
_cell.length_a   1.000
_cell.length_b   1.000
_cell.length_c   1.000
_cell.angle_alpha   90.00
_cell.angle_beta   90.00
_cell.angle_gamma   90.00
#
_symmetry.space_group_name_H-M   'P 1'
#
loop_
_entity.id
_entity.type
_entity.pdbx_description
1 polymer ?
#
loop_
_entity_poly.entity_id
_entity_poly.type
_entity_poly.pdbx_seq_one_letter_code
_entity_poly.pdbx_strand_id
1 'polypeptide(L)'
;MSNNISRNKILLGVGVLIVILVVIFAFFAFAKVDAAVTVNSAFCVNQIIDKQPANGKFLIMNVTVKNNGKDPLTVSTDQFAPMANGKPITKYSLFSGQGTDLQKQVTIPGGASKDITVVFDIGNQTPDSLEFFGPISWAPTYKNTSKIAEVSPTAMFEGQNGTGAMTMKMNASISNMKITMEMNSTDNSTVQKTDDPNKMKTITTTNDATSTNVAGQQNNQNNTDTVTSITDITTGLDEDGSPDILPKNITKPGDSLATSNGTFTLKDSETIDVMGKKIECWALTGQFESSGLKLNATMYFDKTTRTVVKAAIPEQSLTVSSIPFTVKGEADITSTNMPLIGVA
;
A
#
# COMPACT_ATOMS: atom_id res chain seq x y z
N MET A 1 32.26 21.19 65.34
CA MET A 1 31.38 20.01 65.18
C MET A 1 30.27 20.18 64.13
N SER A 2 30.36 21.12 63.16
CA SER A 2 29.26 21.43 62.21
C SER A 2 29.40 20.80 60.80
N ASN A 3 30.60 20.38 60.36
CA ASN A 3 30.83 19.89 59.00
C ASN A 3 30.49 18.40 58.74
N ASN A 4 30.32 17.58 59.78
CA ASN A 4 30.00 16.14 59.59
C ASN A 4 28.50 15.90 59.36
N ILE A 5 27.63 16.79 59.86
CA ILE A 5 26.17 16.66 59.70
C ILE A 5 25.76 17.01 58.26
N SER A 6 26.43 17.97 57.60
CA SER A 6 26.15 18.30 56.19
C SER A 6 26.64 17.22 55.22
N ARG A 7 27.84 16.65 55.44
CA ARG A 7 28.38 15.53 54.63
C ARG A 7 27.52 14.28 54.69
N ASN A 8 27.06 13.87 55.86
CA ASN A 8 26.20 12.69 55.98
C ASN A 8 24.83 12.88 55.32
N LYS A 9 24.25 14.09 55.37
CA LYS A 9 22.99 14.41 54.67
C LYS A 9 23.15 14.42 53.15
N ILE A 10 24.28 14.91 52.63
CA ILE A 10 24.59 14.88 51.20
C ILE A 10 24.82 13.43 50.73
N LEU A 11 25.56 12.61 51.50
CA LEU A 11 25.77 11.20 51.18
C LEU A 11 24.45 10.41 51.15
N LEU A 12 23.56 10.66 52.12
CA LEU A 12 22.24 10.03 52.13
C LEU A 12 21.39 10.46 50.93
N GLY A 13 21.42 11.75 50.57
CA GLY A 13 20.72 12.27 49.41
C GLY A 13 21.19 11.66 48.09
N VAL A 14 22.51 11.52 47.91
CA VAL A 14 23.09 10.84 46.73
C VAL A 14 22.76 9.35 46.73
N GLY A 15 22.82 8.67 47.88
CA GLY A 15 22.45 7.27 48.00
C GLY A 15 20.99 7.00 47.62
N VAL A 16 20.06 7.83 48.09
CA VAL A 16 18.64 7.73 47.73
C VAL A 16 18.44 8.01 46.24
N LEU A 17 19.13 8.99 45.66
CA LEU A 17 19.04 9.30 44.24
C LEU A 17 19.52 8.13 43.37
N ILE A 18 20.62 7.47 43.75
CA ILE A 18 21.14 6.28 43.06
C ILE A 18 20.14 5.14 43.14
N VAL A 19 19.54 4.89 44.31
CA VAL A 19 18.53 3.83 44.46
C VAL A 19 17.30 4.13 43.60
N ILE A 20 16.82 5.38 43.56
CA ILE A 20 15.70 5.77 42.69
C ILE A 20 16.06 5.57 41.22
N LEU A 21 17.25 5.98 40.79
CA LEU A 21 17.71 5.76 39.41
C LEU A 21 17.83 4.28 39.06
N VAL A 22 18.33 3.45 39.97
CA VAL A 22 18.43 1.99 39.78
C VAL A 22 17.04 1.37 39.72
N VAL A 23 16.09 1.80 40.55
CA VAL A 23 14.71 1.28 40.54
C VAL A 23 13.97 1.74 39.29
N ILE A 24 14.13 2.99 38.86
CA ILE A 24 13.57 3.49 37.60
C ILE A 24 14.18 2.75 36.41
N PHE A 25 15.50 2.59 36.38
CA PHE A 25 16.19 1.82 35.35
C PHE A 25 15.75 0.36 35.33
N ALA A 26 15.62 -0.28 36.50
CA ALA A 26 15.10 -1.63 36.62
C ALA A 26 13.64 -1.71 36.14
N PHE A 27 12.79 -0.75 36.50
CA PHE A 27 11.40 -0.70 36.03
C PHE A 27 11.32 -0.60 34.51
N PHE A 28 12.14 0.25 33.87
CA PHE A 28 12.25 0.32 32.40
C PHE A 28 12.95 -0.90 31.78
N ALA A 29 13.88 -1.55 32.48
CA ALA A 29 14.62 -2.71 32.02
C ALA A 29 13.87 -4.05 32.22
N PHE A 30 12.84 -4.09 33.07
CA PHE A 30 12.02 -5.29 33.34
C PHE A 30 10.56 -5.16 32.88
N ALA A 31 10.11 -3.99 32.41
CA ALA A 31 8.84 -3.85 31.71
C ALA A 31 8.93 -4.52 30.33
N LYS A 32 8.81 -5.85 30.32
CA LYS A 32 8.86 -6.68 29.11
C LYS A 32 7.86 -6.13 28.09
N VAL A 33 8.38 -5.66 26.95
CA VAL A 33 7.55 -5.35 25.79
C VAL A 33 7.07 -6.70 25.26
N ASP A 34 5.89 -7.13 25.70
CA ASP A 34 5.27 -8.34 25.20
C ASP A 34 4.58 -8.03 23.87
N ALA A 35 5.42 -7.96 22.82
CA ALA A 35 4.97 -7.70 21.47
C ALA A 35 5.32 -8.89 20.56
N ALA A 36 4.34 -9.33 19.78
CA ALA A 36 4.58 -10.23 18.66
C ALA A 36 4.62 -9.43 17.36
N VAL A 37 5.57 -9.76 16.49
CA VAL A 37 5.75 -9.09 15.20
C VAL A 37 5.60 -10.12 14.10
N THR A 38 4.82 -9.77 13.08
CA THR A 38 4.63 -10.60 11.89
C THR A 38 4.90 -9.74 10.67
N VAL A 39 5.81 -10.19 9.79
CA VAL A 39 5.98 -9.57 8.48
C VAL A 39 4.90 -10.16 7.57
N ASN A 40 3.94 -9.33 7.18
CA ASN A 40 2.82 -9.74 6.34
C ASN A 40 3.22 -9.78 4.86
N SER A 41 4.05 -8.83 4.45
CA SER A 41 4.60 -8.72 3.11
C SER A 41 5.90 -7.94 3.12
N ALA A 42 6.78 -8.23 2.17
CA ALA A 42 8.06 -7.57 1.98
C ALA A 42 8.41 -7.55 0.49
N PHE A 43 8.79 -6.40 -0.04
CA PHE A 43 9.21 -6.29 -1.45
C PHE A 43 10.25 -5.19 -1.63
N CYS A 44 11.04 -5.33 -2.70
CA CYS A 44 12.09 -4.37 -3.04
C CYS A 44 11.65 -3.48 -4.20
N VAL A 45 11.95 -2.18 -4.09
CA VAL A 45 11.77 -1.22 -5.18
C VAL A 45 13.06 -0.41 -5.38
N ASN A 46 13.37 -0.07 -6.63
CA ASN A 46 14.59 0.69 -6.96
C ASN A 46 14.47 2.18 -6.62
N GLN A 47 13.26 2.68 -6.37
CA GLN A 47 12.99 4.08 -6.06
C GLN A 47 11.65 4.23 -5.36
N ILE A 48 11.50 5.27 -4.55
CA ILE A 48 10.22 5.74 -3.98
C ILE A 48 10.16 7.23 -4.29
N ILE A 49 9.17 7.67 -5.07
CA ILE A 49 8.79 9.10 -5.29
C ILE A 49 9.98 10.07 -5.33
N ASP A 50 10.63 10.23 -6.48
CA ASP A 50 11.77 11.16 -6.69
C ASP A 50 12.93 11.03 -5.69
N LYS A 51 12.91 10.00 -4.83
CA LYS A 51 13.98 9.62 -3.92
C LYS A 51 14.62 8.37 -4.48
N GLN A 52 15.88 8.56 -4.86
CA GLN A 52 16.77 7.45 -5.10
C GLN A 52 17.26 6.93 -3.74
N PRO A 53 17.30 5.60 -3.54
CA PRO A 53 17.92 5.02 -2.37
C PRO A 53 19.41 5.40 -2.36
N ALA A 54 19.92 5.82 -1.21
CA ALA A 54 21.33 6.09 -1.00
C ALA A 54 22.17 4.81 -1.04
N ASN A 55 21.61 3.68 -0.60
CA ASN A 55 22.33 2.41 -0.53
C ASN A 55 22.07 1.49 -1.74
N GLY A 56 20.98 1.67 -2.50
CA GLY A 56 20.74 1.03 -3.80
C GLY A 56 19.32 0.55 -4.11
N LYS A 57 18.55 0.07 -3.11
CA LYS A 57 17.12 -0.25 -3.25
C LYS A 57 16.40 -0.03 -1.92
N PHE A 58 15.12 0.29 -2.00
CA PHE A 58 14.24 0.29 -0.83
C PHE A 58 13.61 -1.08 -0.63
N LEU A 59 13.56 -1.52 0.63
CA LEU A 59 12.75 -2.62 1.11
C LEU A 59 11.53 -2.03 1.82
N ILE A 60 10.35 -2.34 1.32
CA ILE A 60 9.08 -1.94 1.92
C ILE A 60 8.49 -3.17 2.59
N MET A 61 8.12 -3.06 3.87
CA MET A 61 7.47 -4.14 4.61
C MET A 61 6.20 -3.66 5.27
N ASN A 62 5.16 -4.49 5.19
CA ASN A 62 3.96 -4.35 6.01
C ASN A 62 4.08 -5.33 7.18
N VAL A 63 3.97 -4.81 8.39
CA VAL A 63 4.27 -5.52 9.63
C VAL A 63 3.11 -5.37 10.59
N THR A 64 2.53 -6.48 11.04
CA THR A 64 1.60 -6.47 12.17
C THR A 64 2.38 -6.51 13.46
N VAL A 65 2.13 -5.55 14.35
CA VAL A 65 2.57 -5.60 15.75
C VAL A 65 1.36 -5.88 16.63
N LYS A 66 1.42 -6.99 17.37
CA LYS A 66 0.43 -7.34 18.39
C LYS A 66 0.98 -7.02 19.77
N ASN A 67 0.27 -6.17 20.51
CA ASN A 67 0.54 -5.92 21.91
C ASN A 67 -0.13 -7.04 22.74
N ASN A 68 0.65 -8.00 23.24
CA ASN A 68 0.17 -9.04 24.14
C ASN A 68 0.11 -8.55 25.61
N GLY A 69 0.67 -7.37 25.89
CA GLY A 69 0.60 -6.73 27.19
C GLY A 69 -0.78 -6.17 27.52
N LYS A 70 -0.94 -5.75 28.78
CA LYS A 70 -2.18 -5.08 29.26
C LYS A 70 -2.16 -3.58 29.03
N ASP A 71 -0.98 -2.97 29.08
CA ASP A 71 -0.79 -1.53 28.92
C ASP A 71 -0.61 -1.16 27.44
N PRO A 72 -0.98 0.06 27.02
CA PRO A 72 -0.73 0.53 25.67
C PRO A 72 0.75 0.51 25.31
N LEU A 73 1.07 0.01 24.12
CA LEU A 73 2.42 -0.05 23.57
C LEU A 73 2.58 1.04 22.51
N THR A 74 3.57 1.92 22.68
CA THR A 74 3.96 2.84 21.60
C THR A 74 5.09 2.21 20.80
N VAL A 75 4.86 2.05 19.51
CA VAL A 75 5.80 1.47 18.55
C VAL A 75 6.24 2.55 17.59
N SER A 76 7.55 2.71 17.42
CA SER A 76 8.16 3.65 16.48
C SER A 76 8.83 2.90 15.32
N THR A 77 8.89 3.51 14.14
CA THR A 77 9.50 2.89 12.95
C THR A 77 11.01 2.70 13.10
N ASP A 78 11.65 3.49 13.98
CA ASP A 78 13.06 3.33 14.36
C ASP A 78 13.36 2.10 15.21
N GLN A 79 12.34 1.39 15.66
CA GLN A 79 12.47 0.16 16.44
C GLN A 79 12.60 -1.10 15.59
N PHE A 80 12.68 -0.95 14.27
CA PHE A 80 12.79 -2.07 13.34
C PHE A 80 14.15 -2.04 12.64
N ALA A 81 14.80 -3.21 12.55
CA ALA A 81 16.07 -3.39 11.89
C ALA A 81 16.00 -4.60 10.93
N PRO A 82 16.28 -4.43 9.63
CA PRO A 82 16.38 -5.56 8.72
C PRO A 82 17.66 -6.35 9.04
N MET A 83 17.54 -7.67 8.99
CA MET A 83 18.58 -8.62 9.37
C MET A 83 18.88 -9.55 8.20
N ALA A 84 20.16 -9.91 8.04
CA ALA A 84 20.62 -10.92 7.09
C ALA A 84 21.49 -11.94 7.83
N ASN A 85 21.13 -13.22 7.75
CA ASN A 85 21.83 -14.32 8.43
C ASN A 85 22.01 -14.07 9.94
N GLY A 86 20.97 -13.54 10.59
CA GLY A 86 20.96 -13.25 12.03
C GLY A 86 21.83 -12.06 12.45
N LYS A 87 22.32 -11.24 11.51
CA LYS A 87 23.06 -10.00 11.80
C LYS A 87 22.33 -8.79 11.25
N PRO A 88 22.36 -7.63 11.94
CA PRO A 88 21.82 -6.39 11.38
C PRO A 88 22.50 -6.05 10.06
N ILE A 89 21.70 -5.61 9.09
CA ILE A 89 22.23 -5.03 7.86
C ILE A 89 23.15 -3.85 8.22
N THR A 90 24.36 -3.88 7.69
CA THR A 90 25.44 -2.94 8.05
C THR A 90 25.22 -1.52 7.55
N LYS A 91 24.40 -1.35 6.50
CA LYS A 91 24.05 -0.05 5.93
C LYS A 91 22.58 -0.06 5.57
N TYR A 92 21.75 0.36 6.51
CA TYR A 92 20.39 0.75 6.18
C TYR A 92 20.04 2.10 6.81
N SER A 93 19.09 2.78 6.20
CA SER A 93 18.40 3.91 6.82
C SER A 93 16.90 3.70 6.70
N LEU A 94 16.17 4.12 7.72
CA LEU A 94 14.72 4.24 7.61
C LEU A 94 14.38 5.41 6.70
N PHE A 95 13.56 5.14 5.72
CA PHE A 95 12.96 6.17 4.89
C PHE A 95 11.79 6.79 5.66
N SER A 96 11.88 8.08 5.95
CA SER A 96 10.77 8.90 6.44
C SER A 96 10.70 10.15 5.56
N GLY A 97 9.82 10.13 4.56
CA GLY A 97 9.61 11.25 3.64
C GLY A 97 8.66 12.28 4.23
N GLN A 98 8.78 13.54 3.81
CA GLN A 98 7.67 14.49 3.91
C GLN A 98 6.54 14.01 2.99
N GLY A 99 5.30 14.17 3.45
CA GLY A 99 4.09 13.72 2.78
C GLY A 99 3.79 12.22 2.94
N THR A 100 4.78 11.33 3.13
CA THR A 100 4.46 9.90 3.35
C THR A 100 3.59 9.73 4.58
N ASP A 101 2.39 9.15 4.45
CA ASP A 101 1.47 8.75 5.53
C ASP A 101 2.06 7.68 6.49
N LEU A 102 3.36 7.43 6.40
CA LEU A 102 4.13 6.55 7.28
C LEU A 102 4.18 7.16 8.67
N GLN A 103 3.31 6.68 9.55
CA GLN A 103 3.31 7.04 10.96
C GLN A 103 4.67 6.71 11.57
N LYS A 104 5.40 7.75 12.02
CA LYS A 104 6.67 7.56 12.74
C LYS A 104 6.48 6.74 14.00
N GLN A 105 5.33 6.90 14.66
CA GLN A 105 4.96 6.16 15.85
C GLN A 105 3.46 5.87 15.87
N VAL A 106 3.08 4.76 16.46
CA VAL A 106 1.68 4.36 16.69
C VAL A 106 1.52 3.80 18.09
N THR A 107 0.39 4.10 18.74
CA THR A 107 0.03 3.52 20.04
C THR A 107 -0.98 2.39 19.85
N ILE A 108 -0.65 1.21 20.37
CA ILE A 108 -1.42 -0.02 20.25
C ILE A 108 -1.98 -0.39 21.62
N PRO A 109 -3.31 -0.37 21.83
CA PRO A 109 -3.92 -0.81 23.08
C PRO A 109 -3.55 -2.24 23.48
N GLY A 110 -3.64 -2.55 24.78
CA GLY A 110 -3.38 -3.90 25.28
C GLY A 110 -4.29 -4.94 24.62
N GLY A 111 -3.70 -6.06 24.18
CA GLY A 111 -4.38 -7.14 23.47
C GLY A 111 -4.68 -6.89 21.99
N ALA A 112 -4.44 -5.67 21.47
CA ALA A 112 -4.74 -5.30 20.10
C ALA A 112 -3.56 -5.53 19.15
N SER A 113 -3.87 -5.57 17.85
CA SER A 113 -2.90 -5.60 16.76
C SER A 113 -3.01 -4.34 15.90
N LYS A 114 -1.89 -3.91 15.33
CA LYS A 114 -1.86 -2.81 14.36
C LYS A 114 -0.87 -3.09 13.25
N ASP A 115 -1.26 -2.78 12.02
CA ASP A 115 -0.39 -2.85 10.86
C ASP A 115 0.41 -1.56 10.70
N ILE A 116 1.70 -1.71 10.46
CA ILE A 116 2.68 -0.64 10.33
C ILE A 116 3.47 -0.89 9.05
N THR A 117 3.60 0.14 8.22
CA THR A 117 4.50 0.10 7.07
C THR A 117 5.86 0.66 7.47
N VAL A 118 6.91 -0.11 7.22
CA VAL A 118 8.31 0.31 7.41
C VAL A 118 9.05 0.24 6.09
N VAL A 119 9.88 1.25 5.84
CA VAL A 119 10.64 1.38 4.59
C VAL A 119 12.11 1.55 4.93
N PHE A 120 12.94 0.67 4.39
CA PHE A 120 14.38 0.67 4.61
C PHE A 120 15.12 0.87 3.29
N ASP A 121 16.11 1.75 3.27
CA ASP A 121 17.10 1.79 2.19
C ASP A 121 18.22 0.80 2.51
N ILE A 122 18.22 -0.38 1.89
CA ILE A 122 19.05 -1.54 2.29
C ILE A 122 20.19 -1.89 1.33
N GLY A 123 20.30 -1.14 0.22
CA GLY A 123 21.24 -1.44 -0.86
C GLY A 123 21.13 -2.82 -1.45
N ASN A 124 22.24 -3.40 -1.92
CA ASN A 124 22.23 -4.72 -2.59
C ASN A 124 22.02 -5.91 -1.63
N GLN A 125 21.73 -5.66 -0.35
CA GLN A 125 21.51 -6.73 0.62
C GLN A 125 20.11 -7.35 0.45
N THR A 126 19.95 -8.58 0.91
CA THR A 126 18.70 -9.34 0.88
C THR A 126 18.41 -9.83 2.30
N PRO A 127 17.78 -8.99 3.15
CA PRO A 127 17.43 -9.40 4.49
C PRO A 127 16.49 -10.61 4.46
N ASP A 128 16.71 -11.54 5.37
CA ASP A 128 15.92 -12.77 5.55
C ASP A 128 14.98 -12.69 6.75
N SER A 129 15.11 -11.63 7.55
CA SER A 129 14.36 -11.41 8.77
C SER A 129 14.29 -9.93 9.14
N LEU A 130 13.30 -9.59 9.96
CA LEU A 130 13.12 -8.28 10.56
C LEU A 130 13.23 -8.43 12.08
N GLU A 131 14.11 -7.66 12.69
CA GLU A 131 14.19 -7.53 14.14
C GLU A 131 13.40 -6.32 14.60
N PHE A 132 12.47 -6.53 15.52
CA PHE A 132 11.85 -5.48 16.31
C PHE A 132 12.53 -5.44 17.68
N PHE A 133 12.92 -4.25 18.12
CA PHE A 133 13.47 -4.04 19.45
C PHE A 133 12.61 -3.08 20.26
N GLY A 134 12.35 -3.41 21.53
CA GLY A 134 11.68 -2.51 22.47
C GLY A 134 12.46 -1.20 22.74
N PRO A 135 12.13 -0.43 23.80
CA PRO A 135 12.76 0.85 24.09
C PRO A 135 14.28 0.77 24.35
N ILE A 136 14.81 -0.44 24.51
CA ILE A 136 16.22 -0.71 24.75
C ILE A 136 16.76 -1.61 23.63
N SER A 137 17.30 -1.00 22.58
CA SER A 137 17.77 -1.68 21.35
C SER A 137 18.90 -2.69 21.56
N TRP A 138 19.72 -2.50 22.60
CA TRP A 138 20.85 -3.37 22.92
C TRP A 138 20.46 -4.61 23.75
N ALA A 139 19.27 -4.64 24.35
CA ALA A 139 18.88 -5.68 25.28
C ALA A 139 18.17 -6.85 24.56
N PRO A 140 18.75 -8.08 24.57
CA PRO A 140 18.21 -9.23 23.82
C PRO A 140 16.78 -9.63 24.21
N THR A 141 16.39 -9.37 25.46
CA THR A 141 15.05 -9.67 25.99
C THR A 141 13.92 -8.88 25.34
N TYR A 142 14.26 -7.84 24.57
CA TYR A 142 13.32 -6.96 23.89
C TYR A 142 13.33 -7.16 22.38
N LYS A 143 14.06 -8.16 21.89
CA LYS A 143 14.20 -8.44 20.46
C LYS A 143 13.23 -9.54 20.06
N ASN A 144 12.44 -9.25 19.04
CA ASN A 144 11.64 -10.25 18.36
C ASN A 144 12.07 -10.29 16.90
N THR A 145 12.41 -11.48 16.40
CA THR A 145 12.86 -11.66 15.02
C THR A 145 11.81 -12.44 14.25
N SER A 146 11.31 -11.82 13.19
CA SER A 146 10.31 -12.41 12.31
C SER A 146 10.96 -12.72 10.98
N LYS A 147 10.79 -13.94 10.48
CA LYS A 147 11.27 -14.30 9.14
C LYS A 147 10.56 -13.42 8.10
N ILE A 148 11.32 -12.97 7.12
CA ILE A 148 10.76 -12.41 5.90
C ILE A 148 10.57 -13.58 4.94
N ALA A 149 9.32 -13.95 4.67
CA ALA A 149 9.04 -14.92 3.62
C ALA A 149 9.40 -14.27 2.27
N GLU A 150 10.31 -14.90 1.52
CA GLU A 150 10.80 -14.55 0.17
C GLU A 150 10.91 -13.03 -0.13
N VAL A 151 12.12 -12.48 0.05
CA VAL A 151 12.50 -11.23 -0.64
C VAL A 151 12.94 -11.59 -2.04
N SER A 152 12.03 -11.67 -3.01
CA SER A 152 12.47 -11.83 -4.39
C SER A 152 13.15 -10.53 -4.88
N PRO A 153 14.37 -10.61 -5.42
CA PRO A 153 15.15 -9.45 -5.86
C PRO A 153 14.53 -8.73 -7.07
N THR A 154 13.46 -9.28 -7.65
CA THR A 154 12.72 -8.75 -8.81
C THR A 154 11.20 -8.73 -8.61
N ALA A 155 10.66 -9.26 -7.51
CA ALA A 155 9.23 -9.29 -7.22
C ALA A 155 8.74 -7.97 -6.67
N MET A 156 8.46 -7.03 -7.56
CA MET A 156 7.85 -5.77 -7.15
C MET A 156 6.47 -6.02 -6.47
N PHE A 157 5.84 -7.20 -6.68
CA PHE A 157 4.45 -7.46 -6.27
C PHE A 157 4.09 -8.94 -5.89
N GLU A 158 5.02 -9.90 -5.75
CA GLU A 158 4.64 -11.30 -5.43
C GLU A 158 3.89 -11.40 -4.08
N GLY A 159 2.74 -12.08 -4.07
CA GLY A 159 1.89 -12.22 -2.89
C GLY A 159 1.03 -10.98 -2.58
N GLN A 160 1.05 -9.95 -3.44
CA GLN A 160 0.10 -8.85 -3.32
C GLN A 160 -1.31 -9.33 -3.63
N ASN A 161 -2.24 -8.92 -2.77
CA ASN A 161 -3.65 -9.22 -2.87
C ASN A 161 -4.45 -7.92 -2.77
N GLY A 162 -5.52 -7.82 -3.55
CA GLY A 162 -6.43 -6.70 -3.52
C GLY A 162 -7.87 -7.13 -3.77
N THR A 163 -8.81 -6.41 -3.17
CA THR A 163 -10.23 -6.48 -3.52
C THR A 163 -10.63 -5.16 -4.16
N GLY A 164 -11.13 -5.22 -5.39
CA GLY A 164 -11.70 -4.09 -6.11
C GLY A 164 -13.22 -4.12 -6.05
N ALA A 165 -13.86 -2.95 -6.06
CA ALA A 165 -15.28 -2.82 -6.32
C ALA A 165 -15.48 -1.86 -7.48
N MET A 166 -16.32 -2.22 -8.43
CA MET A 166 -16.66 -1.40 -9.58
C MET A 166 -18.17 -1.22 -9.67
N THR A 167 -18.61 0.00 -9.94
CA THR A 167 -19.99 0.31 -10.29
C THR A 167 -20.00 1.06 -11.61
N MET A 168 -20.84 0.61 -12.54
CA MET A 168 -21.10 1.31 -13.80
C MET A 168 -22.60 1.48 -13.99
N LYS A 169 -23.02 2.69 -14.36
CA LYS A 169 -24.42 3.02 -14.64
C LYS A 169 -24.55 3.60 -16.03
N MET A 170 -25.51 3.10 -16.78
CA MET A 170 -25.86 3.58 -18.11
C MET A 170 -27.36 3.87 -18.20
N ASN A 171 -27.73 4.98 -18.84
CA ASN A 171 -29.12 5.29 -19.13
C ASN A 171 -29.26 5.70 -20.59
N ALA A 172 -30.15 5.04 -21.33
CA ALA A 172 -30.47 5.36 -22.71
C ALA A 172 -31.97 5.62 -22.90
N SER A 173 -32.31 6.28 -24.00
CA SER A 173 -33.72 6.48 -24.39
C SER A 173 -33.90 6.25 -25.88
N ILE A 174 -34.81 5.34 -26.25
CA ILE A 174 -35.13 4.99 -27.63
C ILE A 174 -36.64 5.08 -27.79
N SER A 175 -37.13 5.96 -28.66
CA SER A 175 -38.56 6.03 -29.04
C SER A 175 -39.52 6.00 -27.82
N ASN A 176 -39.25 6.85 -26.81
CA ASN A 176 -39.95 6.94 -25.51
C ASN A 176 -39.77 5.74 -24.54
N MET A 177 -38.96 4.74 -24.87
CA MET A 177 -38.56 3.68 -23.95
C MET A 177 -37.30 4.09 -23.19
N LYS A 178 -37.37 4.04 -21.86
CA LYS A 178 -36.20 4.21 -20.99
C LYS A 178 -35.52 2.86 -20.79
N ILE A 179 -34.20 2.86 -21.01
CA ILE A 179 -33.34 1.71 -20.73
C ILE A 179 -32.35 2.15 -19.65
N THR A 180 -32.29 1.42 -18.54
CA THR A 180 -31.28 1.65 -17.51
C THR A 180 -30.50 0.37 -17.28
N MET A 181 -29.19 0.49 -17.22
CA MET A 181 -28.29 -0.62 -16.91
C MET A 181 -27.41 -0.21 -15.73
N GLU A 182 -27.27 -1.11 -14.77
CA GLU A 182 -26.37 -0.97 -13.65
C GLU A 182 -25.59 -2.27 -13.48
N MET A 183 -24.27 -2.16 -13.54
CA MET A 183 -23.32 -3.23 -13.30
C MET A 183 -22.60 -2.93 -11.99
N ASN A 184 -22.60 -3.90 -11.08
CA ASN A 184 -21.78 -3.89 -9.88
C ASN A 184 -20.87 -5.10 -9.94
N SER A 185 -19.58 -4.88 -9.75
CA SER A 185 -18.57 -5.91 -9.82
C SER A 185 -17.69 -5.90 -8.57
N THR A 186 -17.25 -7.08 -8.15
CA THR A 186 -16.26 -7.24 -7.10
C THR A 186 -15.15 -8.15 -7.59
N ASP A 187 -13.94 -7.63 -7.57
CA ASP A 187 -12.73 -8.32 -8.01
C ASP A 187 -11.90 -8.74 -6.82
N ASN A 188 -11.35 -9.94 -6.86
CA ASN A 188 -10.27 -10.35 -5.96
C ASN A 188 -9.06 -10.73 -6.79
N SER A 189 -7.96 -10.00 -6.59
CA SER A 189 -6.74 -10.16 -7.37
C SER A 189 -5.59 -10.63 -6.50
N THR A 190 -4.76 -11.50 -7.06
CA THR A 190 -3.48 -11.95 -6.47
C THR A 190 -2.38 -11.87 -7.50
N VAL A 191 -1.23 -11.32 -7.11
CA VAL A 191 -0.05 -11.20 -7.97
C VAL A 191 0.97 -12.29 -7.66
N GLN A 192 1.47 -12.93 -8.71
CA GLN A 192 2.45 -13.99 -8.70
C GLN A 192 3.69 -13.58 -9.51
N LYS A 193 4.86 -14.08 -9.09
CA LYS A 193 6.08 -13.93 -9.88
C LYS A 193 5.99 -14.69 -11.20
N THR A 194 6.72 -14.21 -12.19
CA THR A 194 7.01 -14.91 -13.44
C THR A 194 8.50 -15.25 -13.53
N ASP A 195 8.86 -16.13 -14.46
CA ASP A 195 10.27 -16.44 -14.74
C ASP A 195 11.02 -15.24 -15.38
N ASP A 196 10.27 -14.31 -16.00
CA ASP A 196 10.77 -13.04 -16.52
C ASP A 196 10.69 -11.95 -15.44
N PRO A 197 11.81 -11.31 -15.04
CA PRO A 197 11.81 -10.28 -14.01
C PRO A 197 11.13 -8.95 -14.42
N ASN A 198 10.83 -8.76 -15.70
CA ASN A 198 10.09 -7.59 -16.19
C ASN A 198 8.60 -7.85 -16.33
N LYS A 199 8.12 -9.05 -15.97
CA LYS A 199 6.71 -9.39 -16.04
C LYS A 199 6.16 -9.69 -14.66
N MET A 200 4.85 -9.54 -14.54
CA MET A 200 4.09 -10.00 -13.39
C MET A 200 2.84 -10.73 -13.86
N LYS A 201 2.39 -11.69 -13.06
CA LYS A 201 1.18 -12.44 -13.33
C LYS A 201 0.12 -12.03 -12.32
N THR A 202 -1.02 -11.55 -12.78
CA THR A 202 -2.18 -11.24 -11.93
C THR A 202 -3.27 -12.26 -12.20
N ILE A 203 -3.79 -12.87 -11.13
CA ILE A 203 -4.98 -13.72 -11.19
C ILE A 203 -6.11 -12.93 -10.55
N THR A 204 -7.17 -12.66 -11.31
CA THR A 204 -8.33 -11.90 -10.85
C THR A 204 -9.58 -12.78 -10.96
N THR A 205 -10.27 -12.95 -9.84
CA THR A 205 -11.62 -13.53 -9.82
C THR A 205 -12.64 -12.40 -9.69
N THR A 206 -13.46 -12.24 -10.72
CA THR A 206 -14.45 -11.18 -10.86
C THR A 206 -15.84 -11.75 -10.63
N ASN A 207 -16.64 -11.06 -9.81
CA ASN A 207 -18.06 -11.36 -9.62
C ASN A 207 -18.90 -10.18 -10.10
N ASP A 208 -19.55 -10.34 -11.24
CA ASP A 208 -20.38 -9.33 -11.85
C ASP A 208 -21.86 -9.58 -11.53
N ALA A 209 -22.55 -8.51 -11.13
CA ALA A 209 -23.99 -8.44 -11.03
C ALA A 209 -24.49 -7.31 -11.93
N THR A 210 -25.17 -7.68 -13.02
CA THR A 210 -25.72 -6.73 -13.99
C THR A 210 -27.23 -6.74 -13.93
N SER A 211 -27.81 -5.57 -13.76
CA SER A 211 -29.26 -5.35 -13.87
C SER A 211 -29.55 -4.48 -15.09
N THR A 212 -30.50 -4.91 -15.90
CA THR A 212 -31.01 -4.14 -17.04
C THR A 212 -32.51 -3.98 -16.89
N ASN A 213 -33.01 -2.75 -16.98
CA ASN A 213 -34.43 -2.45 -17.00
C ASN A 213 -34.79 -1.85 -18.36
N VAL A 214 -35.73 -2.50 -19.06
CA VAL A 214 -36.29 -2.01 -20.32
C VAL A 214 -37.80 -1.88 -20.13
N ALA A 215 -38.31 -0.65 -20.21
CA ALA A 215 -39.74 -0.37 -20.12
C ALA A 215 -40.45 -1.00 -18.90
N GLY A 216 -39.76 -1.08 -17.75
CA GLY A 216 -40.29 -1.63 -16.50
C GLY A 216 -40.04 -3.13 -16.32
N GLN A 217 -39.51 -3.84 -17.31
CA GLN A 217 -39.07 -5.22 -17.16
C GLN A 217 -37.60 -5.26 -16.73
N GLN A 218 -37.34 -5.80 -15.54
CA GLN A 218 -36.00 -5.97 -15.00
C GLN A 218 -35.47 -7.37 -15.30
N ASN A 219 -34.28 -7.44 -15.87
CA ASN A 219 -33.49 -8.65 -16.02
C ASN A 219 -32.20 -8.53 -15.21
N ASN A 220 -31.87 -9.57 -14.44
CA ASN A 220 -30.67 -9.62 -13.63
C ASN A 220 -29.82 -10.80 -14.07
N GLN A 221 -28.53 -10.57 -14.24
CA GLN A 221 -27.55 -11.58 -14.59
C GLN A 221 -26.40 -11.49 -13.60
N ASN A 222 -25.99 -12.65 -13.08
CA ASN A 222 -24.78 -12.78 -12.28
C ASN A 222 -23.79 -13.65 -13.04
N ASN A 223 -22.53 -13.25 -13.05
CA ASN A 223 -21.44 -14.02 -13.64
C ASN A 223 -20.25 -14.04 -12.69
N THR A 224 -19.53 -15.16 -12.66
CA THR A 224 -18.24 -15.26 -11.99
C THR A 224 -17.23 -15.71 -13.02
N ASP A 225 -16.16 -14.92 -13.18
CA ASP A 225 -15.07 -15.24 -14.10
C ASP A 225 -13.73 -15.22 -13.35
N THR A 226 -12.75 -15.97 -13.87
CA THR A 226 -11.39 -15.94 -13.37
C THR A 226 -10.43 -15.77 -14.52
N VAL A 227 -9.80 -14.60 -14.55
CA VAL A 227 -8.87 -14.18 -15.59
C VAL A 227 -7.45 -14.23 -15.03
N THR A 228 -6.53 -14.73 -15.85
CA THR A 228 -5.09 -14.60 -15.60
C THR A 228 -4.52 -13.64 -16.63
N SER A 229 -3.81 -12.63 -16.16
CA SER A 229 -3.18 -11.61 -16.99
C SER A 229 -1.67 -11.57 -16.73
N ILE A 230 -0.89 -11.33 -17.79
CA ILE A 230 0.56 -11.10 -17.72
C ILE A 230 0.86 -9.65 -18.10
N THR A 231 1.33 -8.87 -17.12
CA THR A 231 1.66 -7.45 -17.30
C THR A 231 3.16 -7.28 -17.48
N ASP A 232 3.58 -6.55 -18.51
CA ASP A 232 4.96 -6.10 -18.68
C ASP A 232 5.16 -4.81 -17.87
N ILE A 233 6.02 -4.85 -16.85
CA ILE A 233 6.26 -3.76 -15.90
C ILE A 233 7.00 -2.59 -16.58
N THR A 234 7.67 -2.83 -17.71
CA THR A 234 8.38 -1.79 -18.46
C THR A 234 7.41 -0.94 -19.28
N THR A 235 6.40 -1.56 -19.89
CA THR A 235 5.38 -0.89 -20.70
C THR A 235 4.13 -0.52 -19.89
N GLY A 236 3.93 -1.16 -18.73
CA GLY A 236 2.78 -0.97 -17.86
C GLY A 236 1.49 -1.64 -18.34
N LEU A 237 1.57 -2.41 -19.43
CA LEU A 237 0.41 -2.96 -20.13
C LEU A 237 0.33 -4.47 -19.94
N ASP A 238 -0.89 -4.97 -19.87
CA ASP A 238 -1.18 -6.40 -19.98
C ASP A 238 -1.18 -6.89 -21.44
N GLU A 239 -1.46 -8.18 -21.61
CA GLU A 239 -1.51 -8.84 -22.92
C GLU A 239 -2.57 -8.26 -23.86
N ASP A 240 -3.63 -7.65 -23.31
CA ASP A 240 -4.70 -6.98 -24.07
C ASP A 240 -4.37 -5.51 -24.35
N GLY A 241 -3.22 -5.02 -23.89
CA GLY A 241 -2.78 -3.64 -24.02
C GLY A 241 -3.50 -2.68 -23.08
N SER A 242 -4.14 -3.20 -22.03
CA SER A 242 -4.78 -2.42 -20.97
C SER A 242 -3.76 -2.01 -19.91
N PRO A 243 -3.87 -0.80 -19.35
CA PRO A 243 -2.94 -0.32 -18.34
C PRO A 243 -3.24 -0.93 -16.96
N ASP A 244 -2.23 -1.58 -16.39
CA ASP A 244 -2.31 -2.24 -15.07
C ASP A 244 -1.29 -1.63 -14.09
N ILE A 245 -0.14 -1.16 -14.62
CA ILE A 245 0.90 -0.45 -13.88
C ILE A 245 1.34 0.80 -14.62
N LEU A 246 1.68 1.87 -13.89
CA LEU A 246 2.27 3.06 -14.48
C LEU A 246 3.76 2.85 -14.81
N PRO A 247 4.15 2.95 -16.09
CA PRO A 247 5.53 2.73 -16.53
C PRO A 247 6.52 3.68 -15.88
N LYS A 248 7.77 3.22 -15.73
CA LYS A 248 8.86 4.00 -15.11
C LYS A 248 9.17 5.33 -15.78
N ASN A 249 8.87 5.46 -17.08
CA ASN A 249 9.11 6.65 -17.87
C ASN A 249 7.97 7.69 -17.83
N ILE A 250 6.81 7.37 -17.24
CA ILE A 250 5.71 8.33 -17.04
C ILE A 250 5.88 8.96 -15.67
N THR A 251 6.40 10.19 -15.63
CA THR A 251 6.87 10.83 -14.40
C THR A 251 6.52 12.32 -14.28
N LYS A 252 6.18 12.98 -15.38
CA LYS A 252 5.85 14.41 -15.38
C LYS A 252 4.57 14.71 -16.17
N PRO A 253 3.87 15.80 -15.83
CA PRO A 253 2.75 16.30 -16.62
C PRO A 253 3.05 16.34 -18.12
N GLY A 254 2.12 15.81 -18.93
CA GLY A 254 2.23 15.70 -20.37
C GLY A 254 2.89 14.42 -20.89
N ASP A 255 3.48 13.59 -20.04
CA ASP A 255 3.92 12.25 -20.44
C ASP A 255 2.69 11.40 -20.82
N SER A 256 2.80 10.58 -21.88
CA SER A 256 1.68 9.80 -22.40
C SER A 256 1.98 8.29 -22.43
N LEU A 257 0.96 7.51 -22.09
CA LEU A 257 0.91 6.06 -22.22
C LEU A 257 -0.05 5.71 -23.37
N ALA A 258 0.50 5.16 -24.45
CA ALA A 258 -0.29 4.59 -25.53
C ALA A 258 -0.74 3.17 -25.15
N THR A 259 -2.03 2.89 -25.29
CA THR A 259 -2.65 1.59 -25.03
C THR A 259 -3.24 1.05 -26.33
N SER A 260 -3.67 -0.21 -26.33
CA SER A 260 -4.43 -0.77 -27.47
C SER A 260 -5.72 0.00 -27.75
N ASN A 261 -6.29 0.58 -26.69
CA ASN A 261 -7.59 1.22 -26.67
C ASN A 261 -7.51 2.75 -26.55
N GLY A 262 -6.37 3.38 -26.84
CA GLY A 262 -6.27 4.84 -26.84
C GLY A 262 -4.98 5.40 -26.25
N THR A 263 -5.05 6.62 -25.74
CA THR A 263 -3.90 7.29 -25.13
C THR A 263 -4.31 7.98 -23.85
N PHE A 264 -3.55 7.69 -22.80
CA PHE A 264 -3.67 8.35 -21.50
C PHE A 264 -2.50 9.29 -21.31
N THR A 265 -2.77 10.48 -20.79
CA THR A 265 -1.75 11.49 -20.51
C THR A 265 -1.74 11.77 -19.02
N LEU A 266 -0.55 11.80 -18.43
CA LEU A 266 -0.34 12.22 -17.06
C LEU A 266 -0.69 13.70 -16.95
N LYS A 267 -1.74 14.03 -16.21
CA LYS A 267 -2.18 15.41 -15.99
C LYS A 267 -1.30 16.05 -14.91
N ASP A 268 -1.35 15.48 -13.71
CA ASP A 268 -0.51 15.80 -12.57
C ASP A 268 -0.79 14.76 -11.47
N SER A 269 -0.39 15.08 -10.24
CA SER A 269 -0.73 14.37 -9.03
C SER A 269 -2.03 14.89 -8.43
N GLU A 270 -2.87 14.00 -7.92
CA GLU A 270 -4.11 14.35 -7.23
C GLU A 270 -4.26 13.55 -5.94
N THR A 271 -4.69 14.21 -4.86
CA THR A 271 -5.01 13.54 -3.58
C THR A 271 -6.44 13.04 -3.60
N ILE A 272 -6.62 11.72 -3.52
CA ILE A 272 -7.93 11.04 -3.55
C ILE A 272 -8.18 10.24 -2.28
N ASP A 273 -9.45 9.93 -2.00
CA ASP A 273 -9.81 9.00 -0.93
C ASP A 273 -9.75 7.56 -1.45
N VAL A 274 -8.94 6.72 -0.82
CA VAL A 274 -8.83 5.28 -1.10
C VAL A 274 -8.84 4.53 0.24
N MET A 275 -9.76 3.57 0.40
CA MET A 275 -9.96 2.81 1.65
C MET A 275 -10.06 3.70 2.92
N GLY A 276 -10.69 4.88 2.79
CA GLY A 276 -10.84 5.84 3.89
C GLY A 276 -9.57 6.62 4.27
N LYS A 277 -8.53 6.57 3.43
CA LYS A 277 -7.28 7.35 3.57
C LYS A 277 -7.11 8.33 2.42
N LYS A 278 -6.46 9.45 2.67
CA LYS A 278 -6.08 10.44 1.66
C LYS A 278 -4.75 10.03 1.03
N ILE A 279 -4.74 9.71 -0.26
CA ILE A 279 -3.57 9.19 -0.96
C ILE A 279 -3.30 10.08 -2.16
N GLU A 280 -2.08 10.61 -2.26
CA GLU A 280 -1.63 11.31 -3.46
C GLU A 280 -1.21 10.31 -4.54
N CYS A 281 -1.94 10.35 -5.65
CA CYS A 281 -1.79 9.45 -6.79
C CYS A 281 -1.38 10.23 -8.04
N TRP A 282 -0.77 9.56 -9.01
CA TRP A 282 -0.68 10.10 -10.36
C TRP A 282 -2.03 9.94 -11.07
N ALA A 283 -2.55 11.02 -11.63
CA ALA A 283 -3.80 11.02 -12.39
C ALA A 283 -3.52 10.95 -13.89
N LEU A 284 -3.83 9.81 -14.51
CA LEU A 284 -3.76 9.61 -15.95
C LEU A 284 -5.14 9.79 -16.55
N THR A 285 -5.32 10.85 -17.34
CA THR A 285 -6.56 11.15 -18.03
C THR A 285 -6.43 10.78 -19.49
N GLY A 286 -7.43 10.12 -20.05
CA GLY A 286 -7.40 9.70 -21.44
C GLY A 286 -8.76 9.34 -21.99
N GLN A 287 -8.75 8.99 -23.26
CA GLN A 287 -9.90 8.46 -23.96
C GLN A 287 -9.68 6.97 -24.20
N PHE A 288 -10.56 6.16 -23.63
CA PHE A 288 -10.67 4.73 -23.88
C PHE A 288 -11.61 4.51 -25.06
N GLU A 289 -11.15 3.77 -26.06
CA GLU A 289 -11.89 3.38 -27.24
C GLU A 289 -12.16 1.87 -27.21
N SER A 290 -13.42 1.48 -27.17
CA SER A 290 -13.81 0.07 -27.30
C SER A 290 -15.06 -0.05 -28.15
N SER A 291 -15.03 -0.93 -29.15
CA SER A 291 -16.19 -1.19 -30.02
C SER A 291 -16.80 0.09 -30.65
N GLY A 292 -15.96 1.07 -30.98
CA GLY A 292 -16.38 2.36 -31.56
C GLY A 292 -16.91 3.39 -30.55
N LEU A 293 -17.00 3.03 -29.26
CA LEU A 293 -17.30 3.95 -28.17
C LEU A 293 -16.03 4.63 -27.69
N LYS A 294 -16.10 5.94 -27.50
CA LYS A 294 -15.03 6.71 -26.90
C LYS A 294 -15.45 7.25 -25.55
N LEU A 295 -14.76 6.84 -24.49
CA LEU A 295 -15.05 7.18 -23.10
C LEU A 295 -13.88 7.96 -22.52
N ASN A 296 -14.15 9.14 -21.98
CA ASN A 296 -13.14 9.80 -21.15
C ASN A 296 -13.07 9.08 -19.81
N ALA A 297 -11.86 8.75 -19.37
CA ALA A 297 -11.59 8.09 -18.11
C ALA A 297 -10.37 8.71 -17.42
N THR A 298 -10.35 8.63 -16.10
CA THR A 298 -9.19 8.95 -15.26
C THR A 298 -8.80 7.73 -14.48
N MET A 299 -7.54 7.33 -14.54
CA MET A 299 -6.98 6.27 -13.71
C MET A 299 -6.00 6.89 -12.74
N TYR A 300 -6.10 6.48 -11.47
CA TYR A 300 -5.26 6.94 -10.39
C TYR A 300 -4.30 5.82 -10.02
N PHE A 301 -3.02 6.11 -10.17
CA PHE A 301 -1.95 5.18 -9.86
C PHE A 301 -1.29 5.61 -8.54
N ASP A 302 -1.16 4.66 -7.62
CA ASP A 302 -0.41 4.90 -6.38
C ASP A 302 1.04 5.27 -6.72
N LYS A 303 1.57 6.32 -6.10
CA LYS A 303 2.92 6.83 -6.43
C LYS A 303 4.05 5.90 -5.96
N THR A 304 3.77 4.97 -5.07
CA THR A 304 4.75 4.04 -4.49
C THR A 304 4.85 2.78 -5.32
N THR A 305 3.72 2.11 -5.53
CA THR A 305 3.62 0.82 -6.21
C THR A 305 3.35 0.98 -7.69
N ARG A 306 2.91 2.16 -8.13
CA ARG A 306 2.58 2.46 -9.54
C ARG A 306 1.40 1.64 -10.03
N THR A 307 0.65 0.98 -9.16
CA THR A 307 -0.51 0.17 -9.51
C THR A 307 -1.77 1.02 -9.52
N VAL A 308 -2.76 0.63 -10.32
CA VAL A 308 -4.07 1.29 -10.32
C VAL A 308 -4.75 1.09 -8.96
N VAL A 309 -5.16 2.17 -8.31
CA VAL A 309 -5.94 2.11 -7.05
C VAL A 309 -7.36 2.60 -7.22
N LYS A 310 -7.63 3.39 -8.26
CA LYS A 310 -8.96 3.90 -8.60
C LYS A 310 -9.04 4.21 -10.09
N ALA A 311 -10.21 4.00 -10.69
CA ALA A 311 -10.53 4.49 -12.02
C ALA A 311 -11.91 5.16 -12.00
N ALA A 312 -12.07 6.24 -12.75
CA ALA A 312 -13.30 7.01 -12.80
C ALA A 312 -13.65 7.37 -14.24
N ILE A 313 -14.89 7.09 -14.61
CA ILE A 313 -15.53 7.54 -15.84
C ILE A 313 -16.58 8.58 -15.41
N PRO A 314 -16.30 9.88 -15.57
CA PRO A 314 -17.27 10.92 -15.24
C PRO A 314 -18.53 10.77 -16.09
N GLU A 315 -19.65 11.29 -15.58
CA GLU A 315 -20.92 11.25 -16.31
C GLU A 315 -20.78 11.97 -17.65
N GLN A 316 -20.97 11.23 -18.74
CA GLN A 316 -20.83 11.74 -20.10
C GLN A 316 -21.96 11.22 -21.00
N SER A 317 -22.41 12.09 -21.90
CA SER A 317 -23.43 11.80 -22.89
C SER A 317 -22.77 11.37 -24.20
N LEU A 318 -23.24 10.25 -24.74
CA LEU A 318 -22.70 9.61 -25.93
C LEU A 318 -23.84 9.24 -26.88
N THR A 319 -23.49 8.93 -28.12
CA THR A 319 -24.45 8.46 -29.12
C THR A 319 -23.85 7.29 -29.87
N VAL A 320 -24.50 6.13 -29.79
CA VAL A 320 -24.17 4.94 -30.61
C VAL A 320 -25.36 4.66 -31.50
N SER A 321 -25.12 4.53 -32.80
CA SER A 321 -26.17 4.18 -33.77
C SER A 321 -27.41 5.07 -33.66
N SER A 322 -27.21 6.38 -33.46
CA SER A 322 -28.26 7.40 -33.24
C SER A 322 -29.06 7.29 -31.93
N ILE A 323 -28.63 6.45 -30.99
CA ILE A 323 -29.25 6.32 -29.67
C ILE A 323 -28.44 7.12 -28.65
N PRO A 324 -29.01 8.18 -28.05
CA PRO A 324 -28.35 8.90 -26.99
C PRO A 324 -28.37 8.08 -25.70
N PHE A 325 -27.23 8.04 -25.02
CA PHE A 325 -27.14 7.47 -23.68
C PHE A 325 -26.15 8.24 -22.82
N THR A 326 -26.29 8.07 -21.51
CA THR A 326 -25.37 8.58 -20.49
C THR A 326 -24.67 7.41 -19.85
N VAL A 327 -23.38 7.55 -19.54
CA VAL A 327 -22.60 6.56 -18.82
C VAL A 327 -21.78 7.24 -17.73
N LYS A 328 -21.67 6.57 -16.60
CA LYS A 328 -20.69 6.87 -15.56
C LYS A 328 -20.21 5.58 -14.92
N GLY A 329 -19.01 5.59 -14.40
CA GLY A 329 -18.44 4.45 -13.72
C GLY A 329 -17.35 4.85 -12.75
N GLU A 330 -17.14 3.99 -11.77
CA GLU A 330 -16.08 4.14 -10.79
C GLU A 330 -15.63 2.74 -10.38
N ALA A 331 -14.33 2.57 -10.24
CA ALA A 331 -13.71 1.37 -9.71
C ALA A 331 -12.72 1.80 -8.63
N ASP A 332 -12.76 1.14 -7.47
CA ASP A 332 -11.96 1.46 -6.30
C ASP A 332 -11.39 0.21 -5.66
N ILE A 333 -10.14 0.28 -5.21
CA ILE A 333 -9.59 -0.72 -4.30
C ILE A 333 -10.20 -0.53 -2.91
N THR A 334 -10.78 -1.60 -2.36
CA THR A 334 -11.51 -1.61 -1.09
C THR A 334 -10.75 -2.33 0.01
N SER A 335 -9.86 -3.25 -0.35
CA SER A 335 -8.90 -3.87 0.57
C SER A 335 -7.62 -4.23 -0.18
N THR A 336 -6.47 -4.16 0.48
CA THR A 336 -5.21 -4.68 -0.06
C THR A 336 -4.15 -4.86 1.02
N ASN A 337 -3.21 -5.77 0.81
CA ASN A 337 -1.97 -5.84 1.58
C ASN A 337 -0.84 -4.97 0.98
N MET A 338 -1.12 -4.27 -0.13
CA MET A 338 -0.24 -3.31 -0.77
C MET A 338 -0.07 -2.07 0.11
N PRO A 339 1.16 -1.61 0.36
CA PRO A 339 1.38 -0.38 1.11
C PRO A 339 1.09 0.79 0.18
N LEU A 340 -0.10 1.34 0.32
CA LEU A 340 -0.44 2.62 -0.28
C LEU A 340 0.19 3.72 0.59
N ILE A 341 1.26 4.32 0.10
CA ILE A 341 1.91 5.43 0.81
C ILE A 341 1.39 6.71 0.16
N GLY A 342 0.36 7.29 0.77
CA GLY A 342 -0.11 8.62 0.40
C GLY A 342 0.98 9.64 0.69
N VAL A 343 1.26 10.52 -0.27
CA VAL A 343 2.05 11.73 -0.05
C VAL A 343 1.10 12.91 0.13
N ALA A 344 0.51 13.09 1.31
CA ALA A 344 -0.30 14.27 1.62
C ALA A 344 0.46 15.24 2.53
#